data_AF-A0A7C3YHJ3-F1
#
_entry.id   AF-A0A7C3YHJ3-F1
#
_cell.length_a   1.000
_cell.length_b   1.000
_cell.length_c   1.000
_cell.angle_alpha   90.00
_cell.angle_beta   90.00
_cell.angle_gamma   90.00
#
_symmetry.space_group_name_H-M   'P 1'
#
loop_
_entity.id
_entity.type
_entity.pdbx_description
1 polymer ?
#
loop_
_entity_poly.entity_id
_entity_poly.type
_entity_poly.pdbx_seq_one_letter_code
_entity_poly.pdbx_strand_id
1 'polypeptide(L)'
;DDFGNIITNITTKNLQEIGITEGDTINVKIGEKTMKLKLCTSYAEVLPKQPLTIIGSGETLEISINQGNAAKTLQITIGSKITLWKQQ
;
A
#
# COMPACT_ATOMS: atom_id res chain seq x y z
N ASP A 1 -8.03 -7.69 -4.45
CA ASP A 1 -8.27 -8.50 -5.66
C ASP A 1 -8.28 -9.99 -5.26
N ASP A 2 -8.28 -10.91 -6.23
CA ASP A 2 -8.28 -12.35 -5.98
C ASP A 2 -6.98 -12.86 -5.32
N PHE A 3 -5.87 -12.12 -5.45
CA PHE A 3 -4.60 -12.43 -4.77
C PHE A 3 -4.59 -11.98 -3.30
N GLY A 4 -5.47 -11.05 -2.94
CA GLY A 4 -5.58 -10.47 -1.61
C GLY A 4 -4.84 -9.15 -1.46
N ASN A 5 -4.51 -8.47 -2.57
CA ASN A 5 -4.06 -7.08 -2.54
C ASN A 5 -5.22 -6.18 -2.13
N ILE A 6 -4.90 -5.16 -1.33
CA ILE A 6 -5.85 -4.17 -0.82
C ILE A 6 -5.83 -2.99 -1.77
N ILE A 7 -6.77 -2.96 -2.70
CA ILE A 7 -6.95 -1.84 -3.63
C ILE A 7 -7.63 -0.70 -2.87
N THR A 8 -7.00 0.46 -2.84
CA THR A 8 -7.56 1.66 -2.19
C THR A 8 -8.25 2.56 -3.20
N ASN A 9 -8.95 3.59 -2.70
CA ASN A 9 -9.45 4.70 -3.52
C ASN A 9 -8.47 5.89 -3.56
N ILE A 10 -7.22 5.70 -3.14
CA ILE A 10 -6.20 6.75 -3.09
C ILE A 10 -5.48 6.77 -4.43
N THR A 11 -5.72 7.83 -5.20
CA THR A 11 -5.20 7.97 -6.56
C THR A 11 -3.73 8.40 -6.56
N THR A 12 -3.04 8.20 -7.68
CA THR A 12 -1.71 8.78 -7.93
C THR A 12 -1.68 10.29 -7.71
N LYS A 13 -2.74 11.01 -8.12
CA LYS A 13 -2.90 12.45 -7.87
C LYS A 13 -2.88 12.78 -6.37
N ASN A 14 -3.59 12.02 -5.53
CA ASN A 14 -3.58 12.24 -4.08
C ASN A 14 -2.19 12.05 -3.47
N LEU A 15 -1.40 11.10 -3.98
CA LEU A 15 -0.03 10.89 -3.53
C LEU A 15 0.87 12.06 -3.91
N GLN A 16 0.74 12.56 -5.15
CA GLN A 16 1.48 13.73 -5.64
C GLN A 16 1.17 14.99 -4.83
N GLU A 17 -0.10 15.21 -4.46
CA GLU A 17 -0.54 16.34 -3.63
C GLU A 17 0.15 16.38 -2.25
N ILE A 18 0.58 15.22 -1.73
CA ILE A 18 1.33 15.10 -0.47
C ILE A 18 2.82 14.78 -0.68
N GLY A 19 3.33 14.95 -1.90
CA GLY A 19 4.75 14.82 -2.24
C GLY A 19 5.31 13.39 -2.14
N ILE A 20 4.46 12.37 -2.28
CA ILE A 20 4.86 10.96 -2.35
C ILE A 20 5.12 10.57 -3.80
N THR A 21 6.28 9.98 -4.06
CA THR A 21 6.70 9.47 -5.37
C THR A 21 7.23 8.03 -5.26
N GLU A 22 7.36 7.34 -6.39
CA GLU A 22 7.94 6.00 -6.43
C GLU A 22 9.31 5.95 -5.72
N GLY A 23 9.57 4.85 -5.02
CA GLY A 23 10.75 4.66 -4.18
C GLY A 23 10.62 5.19 -2.76
N ASP A 24 9.66 6.09 -2.49
CA ASP A 24 9.46 6.63 -1.14
C ASP A 24 9.02 5.56 -0.13
N THR A 25 9.35 5.79 1.13
CA THR A 25 8.74 5.08 2.25
C THR A 25 7.57 5.88 2.80
N ILE A 26 6.38 5.30 2.75
CA ILE A 26 5.11 5.88 3.17
C ILE A 26 4.74 5.30 4.54
N ASN A 27 4.24 6.15 5.45
CA ASN A 27 3.60 5.65 6.65
C ASN A 27 2.14 5.34 6.34
N VAL A 28 1.72 4.12 6.66
CA VAL A 28 0.38 3.60 6.41
C VAL A 28 -0.25 3.22 7.73
N LYS A 29 -1.43 3.76 8.01
CA LYS A 29 -2.24 3.40 9.16
C LYS A 29 -3.51 2.70 8.72
N ILE A 30 -3.77 1.55 9.34
CA ILE A 30 -4.95 0.70 9.13
C ILE A 30 -5.48 0.32 10.51
N GLY A 31 -6.64 0.87 10.88
CA GLY A 31 -7.15 0.78 12.26
C GLY A 31 -6.12 1.35 13.25
N GLU A 32 -5.66 0.53 14.19
CA GLU A 32 -4.64 0.89 15.18
C GLU A 32 -3.20 0.59 14.73
N LYS A 33 -3.02 -0.20 13.66
CA LYS A 33 -1.71 -0.60 13.17
C LYS A 33 -1.11 0.50 12.31
N THR A 34 0.16 0.81 12.54
CA THR A 34 0.95 1.72 11.70
C THR A 34 2.17 0.97 11.16
N MET A 35 2.46 1.14 9.87
CA MET A 35 3.54 0.46 9.18
C MET A 35 4.22 1.40 8.18
N LYS A 36 5.52 1.17 7.94
CA LYS A 36 6.30 1.90 6.94
C LYS A 36 6.46 1.02 5.71
N LEU A 37 5.93 1.46 4.57
CA LEU A 37 5.90 0.68 3.34
C LEU A 37 6.54 1.46 2.20
N LYS A 38 7.39 0.78 1.43
CA LYS A 38 7.96 1.36 0.22
C LYS A 38 6.91 1.39 -0.89
N LEU A 39 6.81 2.51 -1.61
CA LEU A 39 6.10 2.59 -2.88
C LEU A 39 6.99 2.00 -3.96
N CYS A 40 6.73 0.74 -4.30
CA CYS A 40 7.52 -0.01 -5.26
C CYS A 40 6.91 0.13 -6.66
N THR A 41 7.75 -0.03 -7.68
CA THR A 41 7.35 -0.21 -9.08
C THR A 41 7.12 -1.68 -9.42
N SER A 42 7.70 -2.59 -8.65
CA SER A 42 7.48 -4.03 -8.80
C SER A 42 7.55 -4.77 -7.47
N TYR A 43 6.92 -5.95 -7.42
CA TYR A 43 6.98 -6.86 -6.28
C TYR A 43 8.39 -7.39 -5.98
N ALA A 44 9.29 -7.37 -6.97
CA ALA A 44 10.67 -7.87 -6.83
C ALA A 44 11.57 -6.97 -5.96
N GLU A 45 11.14 -5.75 -5.66
CA GLU A 45 11.89 -4.80 -4.83
C GLU A 45 11.85 -5.14 -3.33
N VAL A 46 11.00 -6.08 -2.92
CA VAL A 46 10.94 -6.60 -1.54
C VAL A 46 11.01 -8.11 -1.53
N LEU A 47 11.50 -8.70 -0.43
CA LEU A 47 11.57 -10.14 -0.29
C LEU A 47 10.17 -10.77 -0.25
N PRO A 48 10.03 -12.06 -0.62
CA PRO A 48 8.79 -12.80 -0.40
C PRO A 48 8.30 -12.64 1.04
N LYS A 49 6.97 -12.53 1.19
CA LYS A 49 6.23 -12.30 2.43
C LYS A 49 6.43 -10.92 3.07
N GLN A 50 7.17 -10.01 2.44
CA GLN A 50 7.26 -8.63 2.91
C GLN A 50 6.12 -7.77 2.35
N PRO A 51 5.58 -6.86 3.17
CA PRO A 51 4.55 -5.94 2.71
C PRO A 51 5.16 -4.79 1.89
N LEU A 52 4.38 -4.27 0.95
CA LEU A 52 4.73 -3.14 0.11
C LEU A 52 3.50 -2.32 -0.25
N THR A 53 3.74 -1.15 -0.83
CA THR A 53 2.74 -0.40 -1.59
C THR A 53 3.14 -0.36 -3.06
N ILE A 54 2.18 -0.34 -3.97
CA ILE A 54 2.39 -0.28 -5.42
C ILE A 54 1.23 0.46 -6.08
N ILE A 55 1.45 1.09 -7.23
CA ILE A 55 0.34 1.60 -8.05
C ILE A 55 -0.21 0.45 -8.89
N GLY A 56 -1.46 0.10 -8.63
CA GLY A 56 -2.16 -0.94 -9.35
C GLY A 56 -2.55 -0.52 -10.76
N SER A 57 -3.04 -1.47 -11.57
CA SER A 57 -3.55 -1.19 -12.92
C SER A 57 -4.76 -0.24 -12.94
N GLY A 58 -5.43 -0.06 -11.81
CA GLY A 58 -6.51 0.90 -11.63
C GLY A 58 -6.05 2.34 -11.29
N GLU A 59 -4.75 2.64 -11.38
CA GLU A 59 -4.15 3.94 -11.04
C GLU A 59 -4.39 4.40 -9.60
N THR A 60 -4.66 3.45 -8.71
CA THR A 60 -4.77 3.68 -7.27
C THR A 60 -3.68 2.93 -6.52
N LEU A 61 -3.38 3.42 -5.32
CA LEU A 61 -2.46 2.76 -4.41
C LEU A 61 -3.06 1.41 -3.98
N GLU A 62 -2.22 0.38 -4.05
CA GLU A 62 -2.49 -0.93 -3.48
C GLU A 62 -1.54 -1.17 -2.30
N ILE A 63 -2.04 -1.86 -1.26
CA ILE A 63 -1.22 -2.43 -0.19
C ILE A 63 -1.19 -3.94 -0.40
N SER A 64 0.02 -4.47 -0.56
CA SER A 64 0.24 -5.84 -1.00
C SER A 64 1.28 -6.54 -0.13
N ILE A 65 1.34 -7.87 -0.22
CA ILE A 65 2.43 -8.68 0.34
C ILE A 65 3.01 -9.48 -0.81
N ASN A 66 4.32 -9.34 -1.05
CA ASN A 66 4.97 -10.10 -2.11
C ASN A 66 4.80 -11.61 -1.87
N GLN A 67 4.24 -12.34 -2.84
CA GLN A 67 3.90 -13.76 -2.71
C GLN A 67 3.09 -14.09 -1.45
N GLY A 68 2.15 -13.21 -1.10
CA GLY A 68 1.27 -13.38 0.06
C GLY A 68 -0.07 -12.70 -0.13
N ASN A 69 -0.90 -12.77 0.91
CA ASN A 69 -2.24 -12.18 0.92
C ASN A 69 -2.29 -11.08 1.99
N ALA A 70 -2.34 -9.81 1.54
CA ALA A 70 -2.35 -8.65 2.43
C ALA A 70 -3.65 -8.58 3.23
N ALA A 71 -4.80 -8.80 2.57
CA ALA A 71 -6.11 -8.74 3.20
C ALA A 71 -6.24 -9.68 4.42
N LYS A 72 -5.77 -10.93 4.28
CA LYS A 72 -5.74 -11.94 5.34
C LYS A 72 -4.77 -11.57 6.46
N THR A 73 -3.56 -11.13 6.09
CA THR A 73 -2.51 -10.79 7.07
C THR A 73 -2.88 -9.57 7.90
N LEU A 74 -3.47 -8.56 7.27
CA LEU A 74 -3.86 -7.32 7.92
C LEU A 74 -5.27 -7.37 8.53
N GLN A 75 -6.05 -8.41 8.20
CA GLN A 75 -7.44 -8.61 8.64
C GLN A 75 -8.33 -7.42 8.30
N ILE A 76 -8.19 -6.92 7.07
CA ILE A 76 -8.92 -5.76 6.58
C ILE A 76 -10.10 -6.20 5.71
N THR A 77 -11.18 -5.43 5.75
CA THR A 77 -12.38 -5.61 4.92
C THR A 77 -12.63 -4.38 4.05
N ILE A 78 -13.42 -4.55 2.99
CA ILE A 78 -13.88 -3.44 2.13
C ILE A 78 -14.58 -2.39 3.00
N GLY A 79 -14.25 -1.11 2.78
CA GLY A 79 -14.76 0.02 3.56
C GLY A 79 -13.91 0.40 4.78
N SER A 80 -12.86 -0.37 5.11
CA SER A 80 -11.92 -0.01 6.16
C SER A 80 -11.16 1.28 5.83
N LYS A 81 -10.99 2.15 6.84
CA LYS A 81 -10.25 3.41 6.68
C LYS A 81 -8.74 3.17 6.65
N ILE A 82 -8.10 3.77 5.65
CA ILE A 82 -6.64 3.83 5.51
C ILE A 82 -6.20 5.29 5.59
N THR A 83 -5.10 5.56 6.26
CA THR A 83 -4.48 6.89 6.32
C THR A 83 -3.02 6.78 5.94
N LEU A 84 -2.55 7.71 5.11
CA LEU A 84 -1.17 7.74 4.61
C LEU A 84 -0.55 9.10 4.91
N TRP A 85 0.76 9.12 5.19
CA TRP A 85 1.54 10.35 5.26
C TRP A 85 3.02 10.09 4.98
N LYS A 86 3.68 11.12 4.44
CA LYS A 86 5.14 11.19 4.32
C LYS A 86 5.70 11.89 5.57
N GLN A 87 6.76 11.35 6.17
CA GLN A 87 7.51 12.11 7.18
C GLN A 87 8.31 13.20 6.45
N GLN A 88 8.26 14.43 6.98
CA GLN A 88 9.11 15.53 6.51
C GLN A 88 10.59 15.21 6.73
#